data_AF-A0A957I7M5-F1
#
_entry.id   AF-A0A957I7M5-F1
#
_cell.length_a   1.000
_cell.length_b   1.000
_cell.length_c   1.000
_cell.angle_alpha   90.00
_cell.angle_beta   90.00
_cell.angle_gamma   90.00
#
_symmetry.space_group_name_H-M   'P 1'
#
loop_
_entity.id
_entity.type
_entity.pdbx_description
1 polymer ?
#
loop_
_entity_poly.entity_id
_entity_poly.type
_entity_poly.pdbx_seq_one_letter_code
_entity_poly.pdbx_strand_id
1 'polypeptide(L)'
;MSSGFNRPIGLLMMAIAVILAAGVFLAINVVRNRNNAEEIPQGNFLITVGAEQVSLLVDPNTRPQIIDDRVSEDTPRPEGAPDEQVVIETDNTPEATAVPTDVPPATAVPATAVPKIIRVEHVVQSGDTLYSIAANRIDTNIALMAEYDIAQGNIVPGQTILLPVGNPAFCTGKGRPYAVKEGDTAFSISQRFNTTATNLQSLNGLDASYTVKVADIICVP
;
A
#
# COMPACT_ATOMS: atom_id res chain seq x y z
N MET A 1 35.47 -3.29 -68.27
CA MET A 1 34.18 -3.35 -67.54
C MET A 1 34.31 -4.48 -66.53
N SER A 2 34.03 -4.41 -65.24
CA SER A 2 33.61 -3.37 -64.31
C SER A 2 33.73 -4.03 -62.92
N SER A 3 34.27 -3.34 -61.91
CA SER A 3 33.93 -3.57 -60.48
C SER A 3 34.80 -2.70 -59.57
N GLY A 4 34.68 -1.39 -59.75
CA GLY A 4 34.82 -0.47 -58.62
C GLY A 4 33.45 -0.35 -57.93
N PHE A 5 33.48 0.15 -56.68
CA PHE A 5 32.35 0.70 -55.93
C PHE A 5 31.39 -0.28 -55.24
N ASN A 6 31.67 -0.62 -53.96
CA ASN A 6 30.69 -0.59 -52.85
C ASN A 6 31.20 -1.14 -51.50
N ARG A 7 32.44 -0.82 -51.09
CA ARG A 7 32.90 -1.11 -49.72
C ARG A 7 32.68 0.01 -48.66
N PRO A 8 32.41 1.30 -48.98
CA PRO A 8 32.30 2.31 -47.91
C PRO A 8 30.92 2.35 -47.23
N ILE A 9 29.85 1.92 -47.92
CA ILE A 9 28.48 1.98 -47.40
C ILE A 9 28.25 0.95 -46.28
N GLY A 10 28.82 -0.24 -46.42
CA GLY A 10 28.71 -1.29 -45.39
C GLY A 10 29.37 -0.91 -44.06
N LEU A 11 30.54 -0.26 -44.12
CA LEU A 11 31.24 0.24 -42.94
C LEU A 11 30.48 1.39 -42.26
N LEU A 12 29.87 2.29 -43.04
CA LEU A 12 29.06 3.38 -42.51
C LEU A 12 27.81 2.87 -41.78
N MET A 13 27.11 1.87 -42.36
CA MET A 13 25.93 1.26 -41.74
C MET A 13 26.27 0.52 -40.45
N MET A 14 27.43 -0.15 -40.40
CA MET A 14 27.89 -0.84 -39.18
C MET A 14 28.28 0.16 -38.08
N ALA A 15 28.91 1.28 -38.43
CA ALA A 15 29.24 2.35 -37.48
C ALA A 15 27.97 3.02 -36.91
N ILE A 16 26.95 3.27 -37.74
CA ILE A 16 25.65 3.80 -37.29
C ILE A 16 24.97 2.80 -36.35
N ALA A 17 24.98 1.50 -36.65
CA ALA A 17 24.40 0.48 -35.79
C ALA A 17 25.09 0.40 -34.41
N VAL A 18 26.42 0.52 -34.37
CA VAL A 18 27.19 0.53 -33.11
C VAL A 18 26.91 1.79 -32.29
N ILE A 19 26.81 2.96 -32.93
CA ILE A 19 26.47 4.22 -32.25
C ILE A 19 25.04 4.18 -31.67
N LEU A 20 24.08 3.64 -32.43
CA LEU A 20 22.70 3.48 -31.95
C LEU A 20 22.63 2.47 -30.79
N ALA A 21 23.35 1.35 -30.87
CA ALA A 21 23.40 0.37 -29.78
C ALA A 21 24.06 0.92 -28.52
N ALA A 22 25.15 1.68 -28.66
CA ALA A 22 25.83 2.34 -27.54
C ALA A 22 24.94 3.44 -26.92
N GLY A 23 24.21 4.20 -27.73
CA GLY A 23 23.25 5.20 -27.27
C GLY A 23 22.07 4.59 -26.50
N VAL A 24 21.52 3.47 -26.99
CA VAL A 24 20.47 2.72 -26.29
C VAL A 24 21.01 2.11 -24.98
N PHE A 25 22.25 1.60 -24.96
CA PHE A 25 22.87 1.07 -23.74
C PHE A 25 23.15 2.18 -22.70
N LEU A 26 23.62 3.36 -23.12
CA LEU A 26 23.77 4.53 -22.25
C LEU A 26 22.43 5.05 -21.74
N ALA A 27 21.39 5.08 -22.57
CA ALA A 27 20.04 5.45 -22.15
C ALA A 27 19.45 4.45 -21.14
N ILE A 28 19.65 3.14 -21.35
CA ILE A 28 19.25 2.10 -20.40
C ILE A 28 20.03 2.26 -19.08
N ASN A 29 21.32 2.59 -19.12
CA ASN A 29 22.10 2.80 -17.90
C ASN A 29 21.74 4.11 -17.18
N VAL A 30 21.39 5.19 -17.89
CA VAL A 30 20.89 6.44 -17.28
C VAL A 30 19.50 6.24 -16.65
N VAL A 31 18.65 5.40 -17.25
CA VAL A 31 17.36 5.01 -16.64
C VAL A 31 17.54 4.04 -15.47
N ARG A 32 18.54 3.14 -15.53
CA ARG A 32 18.89 2.22 -14.43
C ARG A 32 19.60 2.92 -13.26
N ASN A 33 20.33 4.01 -13.50
CA ASN A 33 21.09 4.75 -12.49
C ASN A 33 20.32 5.91 -11.81
N ARG A 34 19.04 6.12 -12.15
CA ARG A 34 18.13 6.97 -11.34
C ARG A 34 17.56 6.27 -10.11
N ASN A 35 17.88 4.98 -9.92
CA ASN A 35 17.42 4.19 -8.78
C ASN A 35 18.38 4.21 -7.60
N ASN A 36 19.56 4.85 -7.75
CA ASN A 36 20.34 5.27 -6.60
C ASN A 36 19.68 6.57 -6.10
N ALA A 37 18.62 6.40 -5.30
CA ALA A 37 18.09 7.50 -4.51
C ALA A 37 19.26 8.03 -3.67
N GLU A 38 19.75 9.21 -4.02
CA GLU A 38 20.48 10.05 -3.08
C GLU A 38 19.56 10.18 -1.87
N GLU A 39 19.91 9.52 -0.76
CA GLU A 39 19.21 9.69 0.51
C GLU A 39 19.17 11.19 0.78
N ILE A 40 17.98 11.78 0.75
CA ILE A 40 17.81 13.17 1.17
C ILE A 40 18.35 13.24 2.60
N PRO A 41 19.41 14.04 2.87
CA PRO A 41 20.01 14.06 4.19
C PRO A 41 18.94 14.52 5.18
N GLN A 42 18.76 13.74 6.25
CA GLN A 42 17.76 14.00 7.26
C GLN A 42 18.32 15.00 8.29
N GLY A 43 17.52 15.99 8.71
CA GLY A 43 17.94 16.96 9.73
C GLY A 43 17.52 18.41 9.46
N ASN A 44 18.08 19.33 10.25
CA ASN A 44 17.83 20.78 10.14
C ASN A 44 18.82 21.41 9.15
N PHE A 45 18.31 22.08 8.13
CA PHE A 45 19.08 22.78 7.12
C PHE A 45 18.77 24.28 7.15
N LEU A 46 19.80 25.12 7.16
CA LEU A 46 19.64 26.55 6.94
C LEU A 46 19.62 26.81 5.43
N ILE A 47 18.51 27.33 4.92
CA ILE A 47 18.41 27.78 3.53
C ILE A 47 18.30 29.31 3.48
N THR A 48 18.97 29.92 2.51
CA THR A 48 18.92 31.38 2.32
C THR A 48 17.90 31.71 1.23
N VAL A 49 16.87 32.48 1.57
CA VAL A 49 15.87 32.99 0.63
C VAL A 49 16.00 34.51 0.56
N GLY A 50 16.55 35.02 -0.53
CA GLY A 50 16.91 36.45 -0.62
C GLY A 50 18.11 36.78 0.28
N ALA A 51 17.92 37.70 1.24
CA ALA A 51 18.94 38.09 2.22
C ALA A 51 18.74 37.45 3.61
N GLU A 52 17.77 36.55 3.75
CA GLU A 52 17.33 36.02 5.03
C GLU A 52 17.54 34.49 5.09
N GLN A 53 17.92 33.97 6.27
CA GLN A 53 18.14 32.54 6.48
C GLN A 53 16.94 31.91 7.22
N VAL A 54 16.45 30.79 6.70
CA VAL A 54 15.30 30.05 7.23
C VAL A 54 15.72 28.60 7.50
N SER A 55 15.37 28.08 8.69
CA SER A 55 15.62 26.68 9.04
C SER A 55 14.52 25.77 8.48
N LEU A 56 14.87 24.82 7.62
CA LEU A 56 14.00 23.73 7.18
C LEU A 56 14.34 22.45 7.93
N LEU A 57 13.35 21.86 8.59
CA LEU A 57 13.43 20.51 9.13
C LEU A 57 12.84 19.54 8.11
N VAL A 58 13.67 18.62 7.61
CA VAL A 58 13.26 17.57 6.66
C VAL A 58 13.19 16.25 7.44
N ASP A 59 11.97 15.74 7.64
CA ASP A 59 11.64 14.48 8.30
C ASP A 59 10.78 13.61 7.36
N PRO A 60 11.07 12.30 7.19
CA PRO A 60 10.34 11.43 6.28
C PRO A 60 8.89 11.15 6.70
N ASN A 61 8.47 11.53 7.92
CA ASN A 61 7.17 11.19 8.49
C ASN A 61 6.25 12.40 8.75
N THR A 62 6.60 13.60 8.26
CA THR A 62 5.76 14.80 8.43
C THR A 62 5.79 15.71 7.20
N ARG A 63 4.67 16.40 6.91
CA ARG A 63 4.64 17.49 5.90
C ARG A 63 5.62 18.60 6.29
N PRO A 64 6.28 19.30 5.33
CA PRO A 64 7.08 20.48 5.65
C PRO A 64 6.20 21.53 6.33
N GLN A 65 6.55 21.87 7.58
CA GLN A 65 5.92 22.94 8.34
C GLN A 65 6.87 24.14 8.34
N ILE A 66 6.35 25.34 8.02
CA ILE A 66 7.09 26.59 8.24
C ILE A 66 7.04 26.87 9.74
N ILE A 67 8.22 26.90 10.38
CA ILE A 67 8.35 27.37 11.75
C ILE A 67 8.36 28.90 11.69
N ASP A 68 7.20 29.51 11.86
CA ASP A 68 7.08 30.96 12.02
C ASP A 68 7.34 31.28 13.50
N ASP A 69 8.42 32.01 13.79
CA ASP A 69 8.85 32.44 15.13
C ASP A 69 7.92 33.53 15.70
N ARG A 70 6.62 33.25 15.83
CA ARG A 70 5.70 34.11 16.57
C ARG A 70 5.09 33.38 17.75
N VAL A 71 5.81 33.52 18.87
CA VAL A 71 5.30 33.43 20.24
C VAL A 71 3.93 34.13 20.33
N SER A 72 2.91 33.37 20.72
CA SER A 72 1.68 33.91 21.30
C SER A 72 1.47 33.21 22.64
N GLU A 73 2.27 33.64 23.62
CA GLU A 73 1.86 33.57 25.01
C GLU A 73 0.88 34.71 25.27
N ASP A 74 -0.26 34.36 25.85
CA ASP A 74 -0.82 35.00 27.05
C ASP A 74 -2.36 34.99 26.98
N THR A 75 -2.95 34.12 27.78
CA THR A 75 -4.32 34.29 28.28
C THR A 75 -4.17 34.50 29.77
N PRO A 76 -4.87 35.48 30.36
CA PRO A 76 -5.82 35.04 31.37
C PRO A 76 -7.11 35.87 31.51
N ARG A 77 -8.12 35.13 32.01
CA ARG A 77 -9.15 35.53 33.00
C ARG A 77 -10.55 35.86 32.50
N PRO A 78 -11.54 35.19 33.11
CA PRO A 78 -12.71 35.87 33.67
C PRO A 78 -12.78 35.69 35.20
N GLU A 79 -13.02 36.80 35.90
CA GLU A 79 -13.28 36.88 37.35
C GLU A 79 -14.72 37.38 37.53
N GLY A 80 -15.51 36.69 38.37
CA GLY A 80 -16.89 37.09 38.69
C GLY A 80 -17.73 35.95 39.29
N ALA A 81 -17.63 35.78 40.62
CA ALA A 81 -18.31 34.83 41.51
C ALA A 81 -19.81 35.23 41.79
N PRO A 82 -20.57 34.68 42.78
CA PRO A 82 -20.32 33.57 43.73
C PRO A 82 -21.49 32.57 44.02
N ASP A 83 -21.11 31.47 44.70
CA ASP A 83 -21.78 30.66 45.75
C ASP A 83 -23.31 30.48 45.84
N GLU A 84 -23.78 29.22 45.92
CA GLU A 84 -24.53 28.73 47.10
C GLU A 84 -24.55 27.19 47.19
N GLN A 85 -24.44 26.68 48.42
CA GLN A 85 -24.26 25.27 48.79
C GLN A 85 -25.51 24.68 49.48
N VAL A 86 -25.76 23.39 49.22
CA VAL A 86 -26.17 22.32 50.18
C VAL A 86 -27.66 22.27 50.64
N VAL A 87 -28.24 21.04 50.62
CA VAL A 87 -28.95 20.32 51.73
C VAL A 87 -29.97 19.28 51.15
N ILE A 88 -29.69 17.96 51.17
CA ILE A 88 -30.17 16.83 52.03
C ILE A 88 -31.49 16.12 51.60
N GLU A 89 -31.37 14.79 51.46
CA GLU A 89 -32.28 13.61 51.58
C GLU A 89 -33.81 13.82 51.69
N THR A 90 -34.70 13.00 51.14
CA THR A 90 -34.97 11.56 51.37
C THR A 90 -36.22 11.24 50.52
N ASP A 91 -36.40 10.01 50.03
CA ASP A 91 -37.54 9.14 50.36
C ASP A 91 -37.56 7.88 49.47
N ASN A 92 -38.05 6.79 50.06
CA ASN A 92 -37.94 5.42 49.62
C ASN A 92 -39.25 4.87 49.01
N THR A 93 -39.11 3.75 48.27
CA THR A 93 -40.04 2.58 48.24
C THR A 93 -41.26 2.61 47.27
N PRO A 94 -41.78 1.47 46.72
CA PRO A 94 -41.31 0.07 46.69
C PRO A 94 -41.14 -0.57 45.28
N GLU A 95 -40.23 -1.55 45.24
CA GLU A 95 -40.40 -2.93 44.75
C GLU A 95 -41.58 -3.25 43.81
N ALA A 96 -41.24 -3.55 42.55
CA ALA A 96 -42.05 -4.38 41.65
C ALA A 96 -41.30 -5.68 41.38
N THR A 97 -41.83 -6.77 41.94
CA THR A 97 -41.36 -8.15 41.81
C THR A 97 -41.41 -8.60 40.35
N ALA A 98 -40.26 -8.62 39.67
CA ALA A 98 -40.08 -9.35 38.42
C ALA A 98 -39.29 -10.63 38.72
N VAL A 99 -39.93 -11.77 38.50
CA VAL A 99 -39.34 -13.11 38.61
C VAL A 99 -38.19 -13.23 37.58
N PRO A 100 -36.93 -13.44 37.97
CA PRO A 100 -35.88 -13.76 37.02
C PRO A 100 -36.06 -15.23 36.58
N THR A 101 -36.60 -15.45 35.39
CA THR A 101 -36.43 -16.73 34.71
C THR A 101 -35.06 -16.68 34.03
N ASP A 102 -34.03 -17.06 34.79
CA ASP A 102 -32.65 -17.16 34.34
C ASP A 102 -32.52 -18.36 33.39
N VAL A 103 -32.88 -18.15 32.12
CA VAL A 103 -32.36 -19.00 31.04
C VAL A 103 -31.01 -18.41 30.68
N PRO A 104 -29.89 -19.12 30.95
CA PRO A 104 -28.57 -18.65 30.57
C PRO A 104 -28.59 -18.31 29.08
N PRO A 105 -28.15 -17.11 28.66
CA PRO A 105 -27.98 -16.81 27.25
C PRO A 105 -27.09 -17.91 26.67
N ALA A 106 -27.63 -18.69 25.75
CA ALA A 106 -26.86 -19.65 24.99
C ALA A 106 -25.64 -18.91 24.45
N THR A 107 -24.46 -19.34 24.87
CA THR A 107 -23.17 -18.75 24.53
C THR A 107 -23.13 -18.60 23.02
N ALA A 108 -23.26 -17.38 22.51
CA ALA A 108 -23.20 -17.12 21.09
C ALA A 108 -21.83 -17.59 20.60
N VAL A 109 -21.83 -18.60 19.73
CA VAL A 109 -20.61 -19.06 19.06
C VAL A 109 -20.02 -17.85 18.33
N PRO A 110 -18.74 -17.49 18.54
CA PRO A 110 -18.15 -16.36 17.83
C PRO A 110 -18.26 -16.60 16.33
N ALA A 111 -18.84 -15.65 15.60
CA ALA A 111 -18.93 -15.70 14.16
C ALA A 111 -17.51 -15.80 13.58
N THR A 112 -17.20 -16.91 12.91
CA THR A 112 -15.91 -17.12 12.26
C THR A 112 -15.66 -15.99 11.25
N ALA A 113 -14.55 -15.27 11.40
CA ALA A 113 -14.17 -14.22 10.46
C ALA A 113 -14.00 -14.78 9.04
N VAL A 114 -14.46 -14.04 8.02
CA VAL A 114 -14.32 -14.43 6.61
C VAL A 114 -12.84 -14.49 6.24
N PRO A 115 -12.33 -15.61 5.66
CA PRO A 115 -10.91 -15.73 5.33
C PRO A 115 -10.53 -14.80 4.17
N LYS A 116 -9.33 -14.22 4.24
CA LYS A 116 -8.80 -13.34 3.19
C LYS A 116 -8.39 -14.07 1.92
N ILE A 117 -7.93 -15.31 2.05
CA ILE A 117 -7.43 -16.15 0.96
C ILE A 117 -8.30 -17.39 0.85
N ILE A 118 -8.62 -17.78 -0.38
CA ILE A 118 -9.25 -19.06 -0.72
C ILE A 118 -8.40 -19.76 -1.78
N ARG A 119 -8.61 -21.06 -1.96
CA ARG A 119 -8.01 -21.80 -3.07
C ARG A 119 -9.08 -22.12 -4.10
N VAL A 120 -8.77 -21.84 -5.35
CA VAL A 120 -9.64 -22.14 -6.49
C VAL A 120 -8.93 -23.12 -7.41
N GLU A 121 -9.68 -24.01 -8.04
CA GLU A 121 -9.12 -24.90 -9.05
C GLU A 121 -8.72 -24.09 -10.28
N HIS A 122 -7.48 -24.26 -10.72
CA HIS A 122 -6.95 -23.74 -11.98
C HIS A 122 -6.41 -24.90 -12.79
N VAL A 123 -7.01 -25.14 -13.96
CA VAL A 123 -6.46 -26.09 -14.94
C VAL A 123 -5.37 -25.37 -15.71
N VAL A 124 -4.12 -25.80 -15.54
CA VAL A 124 -2.95 -25.21 -16.19
C VAL A 124 -3.09 -25.37 -17.71
N GLN A 125 -3.02 -24.25 -18.42
CA GLN A 125 -3.12 -24.21 -19.88
C GLN A 125 -1.73 -24.32 -20.54
N SER A 126 -1.71 -24.67 -21.82
CA SER A 126 -0.47 -24.63 -22.60
C SER A 126 0.05 -23.19 -22.67
N GLY A 127 1.29 -22.97 -22.21
CA GLY A 127 1.91 -21.64 -22.16
C GLY A 127 1.74 -20.91 -20.83
N ASP A 128 1.04 -21.49 -19.85
CA ASP A 128 1.02 -20.96 -18.49
C ASP A 128 2.42 -20.97 -17.86
N THR A 129 2.72 -19.92 -17.11
CA THR A 129 3.88 -19.76 -16.24
C THR A 129 3.39 -19.11 -14.95
N LEU A 130 4.16 -19.19 -13.85
CA LEU A 130 3.82 -18.42 -12.64
C LEU A 130 3.63 -16.93 -12.97
N TYR A 131 4.46 -16.39 -13.86
CA TYR A 131 4.37 -15.00 -14.28
C TYR A 131 3.07 -14.71 -15.03
N SER A 132 2.71 -15.49 -16.04
CA SER A 132 1.50 -15.22 -16.83
C SER A 132 0.23 -15.39 -15.99
N ILE A 133 0.18 -16.38 -15.10
CA ILE A 133 -0.94 -16.55 -14.15
C ILE A 133 -1.05 -15.33 -13.24
N ALA A 134 0.05 -14.87 -12.65
CA ALA A 134 0.08 -13.69 -11.78
C ALA A 134 -0.19 -12.38 -12.53
N ALA A 135 0.21 -12.26 -13.80
CA ALA A 135 0.03 -11.05 -14.60
C ALA A 135 -1.43 -10.89 -15.04
N ASN A 136 -2.12 -12.01 -15.32
CA ASN A 136 -3.50 -12.02 -15.77
C ASN A 136 -4.50 -11.88 -14.62
N ARG A 137 -4.02 -11.77 -13.38
CA ARG A 137 -4.85 -11.76 -12.18
C ARG A 137 -4.45 -10.62 -11.24
N ILE A 138 -5.45 -10.10 -10.55
CA ILE A 138 -5.29 -9.05 -9.54
C ILE A 138 -5.26 -9.62 -8.13
N ASP A 139 -5.91 -10.76 -7.94
CA ASP A 139 -6.17 -11.42 -6.66
C ASP A 139 -5.10 -12.47 -6.30
N THR A 140 -4.05 -12.61 -7.10
CA THR A 140 -2.89 -13.46 -6.78
C THR A 140 -1.61 -12.88 -7.35
N ASN A 141 -0.47 -13.38 -6.87
CA ASN A 141 0.84 -13.08 -7.40
C ASN A 141 1.83 -14.22 -7.09
N ILE A 142 3.06 -14.11 -7.61
CA ILE A 142 4.09 -15.15 -7.46
C ILE A 142 4.45 -15.40 -5.99
N ALA A 143 4.52 -14.36 -5.16
CA ALA A 143 4.84 -14.51 -3.74
C ALA A 143 3.73 -15.23 -2.98
N LEU A 144 2.46 -14.88 -3.23
CA LEU A 144 1.31 -15.60 -2.67
C LEU A 144 1.27 -17.06 -3.13
N MET A 145 1.57 -17.33 -4.40
CA MET A 145 1.68 -18.72 -4.89
C MET A 145 2.78 -19.50 -4.15
N ALA A 146 3.93 -18.87 -3.91
CA ALA A 146 5.05 -19.49 -3.21
C ALA A 146 4.73 -19.79 -1.74
N GLU A 147 3.94 -18.96 -1.04
CA GLU A 147 3.46 -19.23 0.34
C GLU A 147 2.60 -20.50 0.45
N TYR A 148 2.07 -20.98 -0.67
CA TYR A 148 1.23 -22.18 -0.76
C TYR A 148 1.91 -23.28 -1.58
N ASP A 149 3.25 -23.29 -1.61
CA ASP A 149 4.08 -24.32 -2.26
C ASP A 149 3.83 -24.50 -3.76
N ILE A 150 3.36 -23.44 -4.44
CA ILE A 150 3.21 -23.42 -5.89
C ILE A 150 4.43 -22.76 -6.53
N ALA A 151 5.29 -23.59 -7.08
CA ALA A 151 6.48 -23.22 -7.83
C ALA A 151 6.29 -23.47 -9.35
N GLN A 152 7.26 -23.04 -10.15
CA GLN A 152 7.20 -23.21 -11.61
C GLN A 152 7.09 -24.69 -12.03
N GLY A 153 7.63 -25.61 -11.22
CA GLY A 153 7.51 -27.06 -11.46
C GLY A 153 6.08 -27.61 -11.35
N ASN A 154 5.17 -26.88 -10.71
CA ASN A 154 3.75 -27.25 -10.61
C ASN A 154 2.93 -26.83 -11.84
N ILE A 155 3.50 -26.01 -12.72
CA ILE A 155 2.81 -25.44 -13.88
C ILE A 155 3.01 -26.38 -15.09
N VAL A 156 2.29 -27.51 -15.06
CA VAL A 156 2.30 -28.52 -16.13
C VAL A 156 0.97 -28.48 -16.90
N PRO A 157 0.95 -28.26 -18.23
CA PRO A 157 -0.29 -28.22 -19.01
C PRO A 157 -1.20 -29.43 -18.76
N GLY A 158 -2.49 -29.16 -18.53
CA GLY A 158 -3.51 -30.16 -18.20
C GLY A 158 -3.59 -30.53 -16.71
N GLN A 159 -2.62 -30.14 -15.89
CA GLN A 159 -2.67 -30.34 -14.44
C GLN A 159 -3.68 -29.38 -13.80
N THR A 160 -4.42 -29.85 -12.80
CA THR A 160 -5.21 -28.98 -11.93
C THR A 160 -4.39 -28.61 -10.70
N ILE A 161 -4.27 -27.32 -10.41
CA ILE A 161 -3.63 -26.79 -9.20
C ILE A 161 -4.66 -26.05 -8.34
N LEU A 162 -4.46 -26.06 -7.02
CA LEU A 162 -5.27 -25.28 -6.07
C LEU A 162 -4.65 -23.90 -5.88
N LEU A 163 -4.99 -22.97 -6.77
CA LEU A 163 -4.40 -21.63 -6.83
C LEU A 163 -4.88 -20.77 -5.65
N PRO A 164 -3.98 -20.23 -4.80
CA PRO A 164 -4.35 -19.29 -3.76
C PRO A 164 -4.71 -17.94 -4.40
N VAL A 165 -5.89 -17.44 -4.05
CA VAL A 165 -6.41 -16.16 -4.53
C VAL A 165 -7.08 -15.40 -3.38
N GLY A 166 -7.10 -14.08 -3.48
CA GLY A 166 -7.86 -13.24 -2.57
C GLY A 166 -9.36 -13.56 -2.66
N ASN A 167 -9.98 -13.71 -1.50
CA ASN A 167 -11.38 -14.08 -1.37
C ASN A 167 -12.29 -12.89 -1.70
N PRO A 168 -13.14 -12.96 -2.74
CA PRO A 168 -14.10 -11.89 -3.01
C PRO A 168 -15.04 -11.60 -1.84
N ALA A 169 -15.41 -12.64 -1.06
CA ALA A 169 -16.27 -12.48 0.10
C ALA A 169 -15.64 -11.57 1.18
N PHE A 170 -14.31 -11.60 1.32
CA PHE A 170 -13.57 -10.74 2.25
C PHE A 170 -13.69 -9.24 1.90
N CYS A 171 -13.84 -8.91 0.61
CA CYS A 171 -13.99 -7.53 0.13
C CYS A 171 -15.43 -7.16 -0.21
N THR A 172 -16.41 -7.92 0.25
CA THR A 172 -17.83 -7.63 0.01
C THR A 172 -18.16 -6.23 0.53
N GLY A 173 -18.70 -5.37 -0.34
CA GLY A 173 -19.02 -3.97 -0.01
C GLY A 173 -17.81 -3.02 0.04
N LYS A 174 -16.60 -3.51 -0.24
CA LYS A 174 -15.33 -2.75 -0.19
C LYS A 174 -14.59 -2.72 -1.54
N GLY A 175 -15.13 -3.40 -2.55
CA GLY A 175 -14.51 -3.53 -3.87
C GLY A 175 -13.99 -4.94 -4.11
N ARG A 176 -12.74 -5.06 -4.56
CA ARG A 176 -12.15 -6.33 -5.01
C ARG A 176 -10.86 -6.66 -4.25
N PRO A 177 -10.54 -7.96 -4.07
CA PRO A 177 -9.28 -8.34 -3.48
C PRO A 177 -8.11 -8.03 -4.43
N TYR A 178 -7.03 -7.55 -3.85
CA TYR A 178 -5.75 -7.26 -4.48
C TYR A 178 -4.65 -7.99 -3.71
N ALA A 179 -3.85 -8.79 -4.43
CA ALA A 179 -2.66 -9.42 -3.88
C ALA A 179 -1.44 -8.50 -4.04
N VAL A 180 -0.93 -8.02 -2.92
CA VAL A 180 0.15 -7.03 -2.84
C VAL A 180 1.43 -7.58 -3.46
N LYS A 181 1.96 -6.88 -4.46
CA LYS A 181 3.10 -7.29 -5.27
C LYS A 181 4.40 -6.73 -4.70
N GLU A 182 5.53 -7.29 -5.12
CA GLU A 182 6.84 -6.76 -4.78
C GLU A 182 6.98 -5.30 -5.23
N GLY A 183 7.49 -4.44 -4.33
CA GLY A 183 7.64 -3.00 -4.57
C GLY A 183 6.35 -2.18 -4.42
N ASP A 184 5.21 -2.80 -4.10
CA ASP A 184 4.01 -2.05 -3.79
C ASP A 184 4.15 -1.30 -2.45
N THR A 185 3.55 -0.11 -2.42
CA THR A 185 3.35 0.71 -1.22
C THR A 185 1.89 1.13 -1.18
N ALA A 186 1.39 1.58 -0.03
CA ALA A 186 0.03 2.12 0.05
C ALA A 186 -0.20 3.26 -0.98
N PHE A 187 0.83 4.07 -1.22
CA PHE A 187 0.79 5.18 -2.17
C PHE A 187 0.78 4.72 -3.65
N SER A 188 1.61 3.74 -4.02
CA SER A 188 1.64 3.24 -5.40
C SER A 188 0.37 2.45 -5.74
N ILE A 189 -0.15 1.68 -4.77
CA ILE A 189 -1.44 1.00 -4.91
C ILE A 189 -2.57 2.02 -5.03
N SER A 190 -2.62 3.03 -4.17
CA SER A 190 -3.72 4.00 -4.19
C SER A 190 -3.80 4.75 -5.52
N GLN A 191 -2.65 5.15 -6.08
CA GLN A 191 -2.60 5.78 -7.41
C GLN A 191 -3.11 4.84 -8.51
N ARG A 192 -2.73 3.56 -8.48
CA ARG A 192 -3.16 2.56 -9.47
C ARG A 192 -4.68 2.42 -9.51
N PHE A 193 -5.33 2.49 -8.34
CA PHE A 193 -6.79 2.34 -8.20
C PHE A 193 -7.51 3.67 -8.05
N ASN A 194 -6.87 4.78 -8.44
CA ASN A 194 -7.45 6.12 -8.44
C ASN A 194 -8.11 6.51 -7.10
N THR A 195 -7.41 6.23 -6.00
CA THR A 195 -7.81 6.57 -4.63
C THR A 195 -6.64 7.20 -3.86
N THR A 196 -6.84 7.55 -2.60
CA THR A 196 -5.78 8.08 -1.71
C THR A 196 -5.25 6.99 -0.79
N ALA A 197 -4.01 7.13 -0.32
CA ALA A 197 -3.44 6.18 0.65
C ALA A 197 -4.29 6.11 1.92
N THR A 198 -4.80 7.24 2.40
CA THR A 198 -5.71 7.32 3.56
C THR A 198 -7.02 6.58 3.32
N ASN A 199 -7.63 6.72 2.13
CA ASN A 199 -8.86 6.00 1.80
C ASN A 199 -8.59 4.50 1.67
N LEU A 200 -7.47 4.10 1.06
CA LEU A 200 -7.06 2.70 0.95
C LEU A 200 -6.84 2.07 2.33
N GLN A 201 -6.15 2.77 3.24
CA GLN A 201 -5.94 2.33 4.62
C GLN A 201 -7.26 2.19 5.37
N SER A 202 -8.12 3.21 5.31
CA SER A 202 -9.43 3.22 5.97
C SER A 202 -10.34 2.10 5.46
N LEU A 203 -10.35 1.86 4.14
CA LEU A 203 -11.10 0.77 3.50
C LEU A 203 -10.73 -0.61 4.08
N ASN A 204 -9.46 -0.75 4.48
CA ASN A 204 -8.88 -2.00 4.96
C ASN A 204 -8.72 -2.08 6.48
N GLY A 205 -9.12 -1.03 7.22
CA GLY A 205 -8.90 -0.96 8.67
C GLY A 205 -7.42 -0.98 9.04
N LEU A 206 -6.57 -0.38 8.22
CA LEU A 206 -5.12 -0.30 8.43
C LEU A 206 -4.75 1.05 9.03
N ASP A 207 -3.82 1.03 10.00
CA ASP A 207 -3.28 2.26 10.57
C ASP A 207 -2.40 3.03 9.57
N ALA A 208 -2.21 4.32 9.84
CA ALA A 208 -1.38 5.20 9.00
C ALA A 208 0.08 4.71 8.87
N SER A 209 0.59 4.03 9.90
CA SER A 209 1.93 3.44 9.96
C SER A 209 2.02 2.04 9.35
N TYR A 210 0.93 1.49 8.82
CA TYR A 210 0.93 0.14 8.27
C TYR A 210 1.77 0.07 6.98
N THR A 211 2.83 -0.73 7.03
CA THR A 211 3.61 -1.11 5.85
C THR A 211 2.92 -2.28 5.16
N VAL A 212 2.48 -2.05 3.92
CA VAL A 212 1.89 -3.10 3.07
C VAL A 212 2.93 -4.18 2.78
N LYS A 213 2.58 -5.46 3.02
CA LYS A 213 3.52 -6.56 2.84
C LYS A 213 3.20 -7.32 1.57
N VAL A 214 4.25 -7.78 0.90
CA VAL A 214 4.11 -8.66 -0.27
C VAL A 214 3.29 -9.90 0.13
N ALA A 215 2.46 -10.37 -0.79
CA ALA A 215 1.50 -11.47 -0.64
C ALA A 215 0.27 -11.19 0.26
N ASP A 216 0.21 -10.05 0.95
CA ASP A 216 -1.02 -9.64 1.65
C ASP A 216 -2.20 -9.52 0.66
N ILE A 217 -3.39 -9.89 1.14
CA ILE A 217 -4.65 -9.56 0.48
C ILE A 217 -5.26 -8.33 1.16
N ILE A 218 -5.46 -7.29 0.36
CA ILE A 218 -6.21 -6.08 0.72
C ILE A 218 -7.37 -5.87 -0.24
N CYS A 219 -8.33 -5.06 0.15
CA CYS A 219 -9.43 -4.61 -0.69
C CYS A 219 -9.05 -3.30 -1.39
N VAL A 220 -9.37 -3.21 -2.68
CA VAL A 220 -9.22 -2.00 -3.49
C VAL A 220 -10.58 -1.65 -4.13
N PRO A 221 -10.88 -0.37 -4.37
CA PRO A 221 -12.12 0.06 -5.02
C PRO A 221 -12.37 -0.58 -6.39
#